data_AF-A0A0A1ZIG2-F1
#
_entry.id   AF-A0A0A1ZIG2-F1
#
_cell.length_a   1.000
_cell.length_b   1.000
_cell.length_c   1.000
_cell.angle_alpha   90.00
_cell.angle_beta   90.00
_cell.angle_gamma   90.00
#
_symmetry.space_group_name_H-M   'P 1'
#
loop_
_entity.id
_entity.type
_entity.pdbx_description
1 polymer ?
#
loop_
_entity_poly.entity_id
_entity_poly.type
_entity_poly.pdbx_seq_one_letter_code
_entity_poly.pdbx_strand_id
1 'polypeptide(L)'
;MLQNRISNNFSSKYCKAIQNGFSKDEAMKSAIVKTENIISFSYNPQKKWIEKDDLANQISLQVVNNCGQSFGLIGKEGIAYFKSYFLEIYEKTTPDKNFSR
;
A
#
# COMPACT_ATOMS: atom_id res chain seq x y z
N MET A 1 -14.29 4.28 -7.66
CA MET A 1 -13.81 2.93 -8.05
C MET A 1 -13.18 2.24 -6.84
N LEU A 2 -13.09 0.91 -6.82
CA LEU A 2 -12.60 0.12 -5.69
C LEU A 2 -11.15 0.45 -5.31
N GLN A 3 -10.24 0.58 -6.28
CA GLN A 3 -8.83 0.92 -6.05
C GLN A 3 -8.69 2.20 -5.21
N ASN A 4 -9.41 3.27 -5.57
CA ASN A 4 -9.43 4.53 -4.79
C ASN A 4 -9.85 4.34 -3.33
N ARG A 5 -10.83 3.47 -3.07
CA ARG A 5 -11.25 3.19 -1.67
C ARG A 5 -10.15 2.48 -0.91
N ILE A 6 -9.46 1.55 -1.56
CA ILE A 6 -8.35 0.80 -0.97
C ILE A 6 -7.16 1.72 -0.71
N SER A 7 -6.75 2.51 -1.70
CA SER A 7 -5.63 3.46 -1.59
C SER A 7 -5.88 4.49 -0.49
N ASN A 8 -7.10 5.02 -0.38
CA ASN A 8 -7.45 5.99 0.66
C ASN A 8 -7.42 5.37 2.06
N ASN A 9 -7.97 4.15 2.21
CA ASN A 9 -7.98 3.45 3.49
C ASN A 9 -6.55 3.10 3.94
N PHE A 10 -5.74 2.57 3.02
CA PHE A 10 -4.33 2.29 3.27
C PHE A 10 -3.57 3.55 3.64
N SER A 11 -3.68 4.61 2.83
CA SER A 11 -2.97 5.87 3.06
C SER A 11 -3.33 6.48 4.42
N SER A 12 -4.60 6.50 4.78
CA SER A 12 -5.04 6.97 6.11
C SER A 12 -4.39 6.19 7.24
N LYS A 13 -4.36 4.85 7.15
CA LYS A 13 -3.73 3.98 8.16
C LYS A 13 -2.23 4.18 8.24
N TYR A 14 -1.54 4.21 7.10
CA TYR A 14 -0.10 4.41 7.03
C TYR A 14 0.29 5.78 7.60
N CYS A 15 -0.33 6.86 7.11
CA CYS A 15 -0.03 8.21 7.56
C CYS A 15 -0.31 8.40 9.05
N LYS A 16 -1.41 7.83 9.57
CA LYS A 16 -1.70 7.87 11.01
C LYS A 16 -0.67 7.11 11.84
N ALA A 17 -0.18 5.97 11.36
CA ALA A 17 0.86 5.21 12.05
C ALA A 17 2.18 6.01 12.10
N ILE A 18 2.59 6.63 10.99
CA ILE A 18 3.76 7.52 10.95
C ILE A 18 3.61 8.69 11.93
N GLN A 19 2.45 9.34 11.95
CA GLN A 19 2.15 10.44 12.88
C GLN A 19 2.21 9.99 14.36
N ASN A 20 1.88 8.73 14.63
CA ASN A 20 1.96 8.14 15.96
C ASN A 20 3.38 7.65 16.32
N GLY A 21 4.40 7.97 15.52
CA GLY A 21 5.80 7.65 15.80
C GLY A 21 6.24 6.25 15.38
N PHE A 22 5.44 5.53 14.58
CA PHE A 22 5.85 4.23 14.06
C PHE A 22 6.96 4.43 13.02
N SER A 23 7.91 3.49 12.96
CA SER A 23 8.87 3.45 11.86
C SER A 23 8.16 3.21 10.52
N LYS A 24 8.85 3.51 9.42
CA LYS A 24 8.32 3.27 8.06
C LYS A 24 7.92 1.80 7.85
N ASP A 25 8.69 0.86 8.39
CA ASP A 25 8.42 -0.57 8.27
C ASP A 25 7.19 -0.99 9.09
N GLU A 26 7.09 -0.54 10.34
CA GLU A 26 5.95 -0.85 11.22
C GLU A 26 4.66 -0.25 10.67
N ALA A 27 4.71 1.01 10.22
CA ALA A 27 3.57 1.68 9.59
C ALA A 27 3.12 0.94 8.32
N MET A 28 4.07 0.53 7.48
CA MET A 28 3.80 -0.23 6.24
C MET A 28 3.12 -1.56 6.55
N LYS A 29 3.74 -2.41 7.38
CA LYS A 29 3.20 -3.72 7.77
C LYS A 29 1.82 -3.60 8.41
N SER A 30 1.66 -2.67 9.34
CA SER A 30 0.39 -2.40 10.02
C SER A 30 -0.71 -1.96 9.03
N ALA A 31 -0.39 -1.08 8.08
CA ALA A 31 -1.34 -0.61 7.08
C ALA A 31 -1.72 -1.72 6.07
N ILE A 32 -0.77 -2.57 5.66
CA ILE A 32 -1.02 -3.74 4.81
C ILE A 32 -1.98 -4.70 5.52
N VAL A 33 -1.65 -5.11 6.74
CA VAL A 33 -2.45 -6.07 7.52
C VAL A 33 -3.86 -5.56 7.80
N LYS A 34 -3.99 -4.29 8.19
CA LYS A 34 -5.29 -3.70 8.54
C LYS A 34 -6.15 -3.37 7.32
N THR A 35 -5.58 -3.33 6.12
CA THR A 35 -6.36 -3.04 4.90
C THR A 35 -6.80 -4.36 4.28
N GLU A 36 -7.96 -4.88 4.71
CA GLU A 36 -8.52 -6.19 4.31
C GLU A 36 -8.48 -6.46 2.80
N ASN A 37 -8.71 -5.42 1.99
CA ASN A 37 -8.71 -5.53 0.53
C ASN A 37 -7.30 -5.60 -0.10
N ILE A 38 -6.23 -5.26 0.64
CA ILE A 38 -4.84 -5.41 0.19
C ILE A 38 -4.35 -6.85 0.28
N ILE A 39 -4.75 -7.55 1.35
CA ILE A 39 -4.46 -8.98 1.47
C ILE A 39 -5.32 -9.79 0.48
N SER A 40 -6.54 -9.33 0.18
CA SER A 40 -7.48 -10.04 -0.70
C SER A 40 -7.43 -9.62 -2.18
N PHE A 41 -6.37 -8.92 -2.64
CA PHE A 41 -6.11 -8.74 -4.09
C PHE A 41 -6.10 -10.05 -4.87
N SER A 42 -5.84 -11.17 -4.18
CA SER A 42 -5.77 -12.50 -4.76
C SER A 42 -7.09 -13.31 -4.79
N TYR A 43 -8.23 -12.81 -4.28
CA TYR A 43 -9.35 -13.72 -3.97
C TYR A 43 -10.78 -13.31 -4.37
N ASN A 44 -11.01 -12.27 -5.18
CA ASN A 44 -12.39 -11.97 -5.60
C ASN A 44 -12.61 -12.16 -7.11
N PRO A 45 -13.11 -13.32 -7.56
CA PRO A 45 -13.41 -13.58 -8.98
C PRO A 45 -14.53 -12.71 -9.57
N GLN A 46 -15.32 -11.99 -8.75
CA GLN A 46 -16.38 -11.08 -9.20
C GLN A 46 -15.93 -9.61 -9.28
N LYS A 47 -14.81 -9.23 -8.64
CA LYS A 47 -14.22 -7.90 -8.76
C LYS A 47 -13.13 -8.01 -9.82
N LYS A 48 -13.30 -7.31 -10.96
CA LYS A 48 -12.27 -7.18 -12.00
C LYS A 48 -10.87 -7.17 -11.38
N TRP A 49 -10.00 -8.04 -11.89
CA TRP A 49 -8.60 -8.11 -11.50
C TRP A 49 -8.04 -6.69 -11.43
N ILE A 50 -7.68 -6.25 -10.23
CA ILE A 50 -6.90 -5.04 -10.07
C ILE A 50 -5.45 -5.50 -10.18
N GLU A 51 -4.75 -4.98 -11.17
CA GLU A 51 -3.33 -5.23 -11.28
C GLU A 51 -2.61 -4.71 -10.04
N LYS A 52 -1.72 -5.55 -9.49
CA LYS A 52 -0.91 -5.23 -8.31
C LYS A 52 -0.16 -3.91 -8.51
N ASP A 53 0.37 -3.69 -9.72
CA ASP A 53 1.12 -2.48 -10.07
C ASP A 53 0.25 -1.21 -10.05
N ASP A 54 -0.93 -1.27 -10.67
CA ASP A 54 -1.89 -0.16 -10.70
C ASP A 54 -2.32 0.28 -9.31
N LEU A 55 -2.61 -0.71 -8.45
CA LEU A 55 -2.92 -0.41 -7.06
C LEU A 55 -1.72 0.23 -6.35
N ALA A 56 -0.53 -0.35 -6.50
CA ALA A 56 0.67 0.17 -5.86
C ALA A 56 0.95 1.61 -6.30
N ASN A 57 0.76 1.93 -7.58
CA ASN A 57 0.82 3.30 -8.10
C ASN A 57 -0.16 4.21 -7.37
N GLN A 58 -1.42 3.80 -7.25
CA GLN A 58 -2.46 4.62 -6.63
C GLN A 58 -2.27 4.80 -5.12
N ILE A 59 -1.85 3.75 -4.42
CA ILE A 59 -1.44 3.82 -3.00
C ILE A 59 -0.31 4.83 -2.84
N SER A 60 0.72 4.74 -3.67
CA SER A 60 1.91 5.58 -3.58
C SER A 60 1.58 7.05 -3.81
N LEU A 61 0.74 7.33 -4.81
CA LEU A 61 0.22 8.67 -5.06
C LEU A 61 -0.52 9.22 -3.82
N GLN A 62 -1.43 8.43 -3.23
CA GLN A 62 -2.20 8.88 -2.06
C GLN A 62 -1.31 9.10 -0.83
N VAL A 63 -0.36 8.21 -0.56
CA VAL A 63 0.54 8.37 0.60
C VAL A 63 1.44 9.57 0.44
N VAL A 64 2.08 9.74 -0.73
CA VAL A 64 2.98 10.87 -0.95
C VAL A 64 2.23 12.19 -0.86
N ASN A 65 1.02 12.28 -1.41
CA ASN A 65 0.20 13.48 -1.32
C ASN A 65 -0.32 13.77 0.10
N ASN A 66 -0.66 12.72 0.88
CA ASN A 66 -1.29 12.91 2.19
C ASN A 66 -0.27 13.15 3.31
N CYS A 67 0.88 12.50 3.27
CA CYS A 67 1.89 12.63 4.32
C CYS A 67 3.35 12.50 3.86
N GLY A 68 3.64 12.26 2.57
CA GLY A 68 5.00 12.02 2.06
C GLY A 68 6.03 13.07 2.47
N GLN A 69 5.62 14.34 2.47
CA GLN A 69 6.50 15.46 2.78
C GLN A 69 7.11 15.36 4.18
N SER A 70 6.39 14.82 5.18
CA SER A 70 6.89 14.74 6.56
C SER A 70 8.03 13.73 6.73
N PHE A 71 8.26 12.87 5.73
CA PHE A 71 9.36 11.91 5.72
C PHE A 71 10.16 11.92 4.41
N GLY A 72 10.16 13.09 3.73
CA GLY A 72 11.05 13.39 2.61
C GLY A 72 10.65 12.82 1.26
N LEU A 73 9.41 12.34 1.09
CA LEU A 73 8.91 11.87 -0.22
C LEU A 73 8.04 12.94 -0.86
N ILE A 74 8.45 13.44 -2.03
CA ILE A 74 7.75 14.48 -2.76
C ILE A 74 7.78 14.15 -4.26
N GLY A 75 6.70 14.50 -4.96
CA GLY A 75 6.63 14.42 -6.41
C GLY A 75 6.82 13.00 -6.95
N LYS A 76 7.23 12.92 -8.23
CA LYS A 76 7.32 11.64 -8.97
C LYS A 76 8.35 10.69 -8.37
N GLU A 77 9.49 11.21 -7.91
CA GLU A 77 10.55 10.41 -7.29
C GLU A 77 10.07 9.78 -5.96
N GLY A 78 9.39 10.57 -5.12
CA GLY A 78 8.79 10.07 -3.88
C GLY A 78 7.74 8.98 -4.15
N ILE A 79 6.92 9.15 -5.18
CA ILE A 79 5.91 8.16 -5.60
C ILE A 79 6.58 6.85 -6.06
N ALA A 80 7.60 6.94 -6.91
CA ALA A 80 8.32 5.77 -7.41
C ALA A 80 9.05 5.01 -6.30
N TYR A 81 9.69 5.75 -5.38
CA TYR A 81 10.32 5.17 -4.20
C TYR A 81 9.29 4.44 -3.32
N PHE A 82 8.19 5.12 -2.96
CA PHE A 82 7.17 4.53 -2.10
C PHE A 82 6.55 3.28 -2.71
N LYS A 83 6.30 3.29 -4.03
CA LYS A 83 5.77 2.15 -4.76
C LYS A 83 6.67 0.92 -4.62
N SER A 84 7.96 1.10 -4.89
CA SER A 84 8.95 0.01 -4.83
C SER A 84 9.03 -0.56 -3.41
N TYR A 85 9.08 0.33 -2.41
CA TYR A 85 9.11 -0.04 -1.00
C TYR A 85 7.82 -0.76 -0.55
N PHE A 86 6.65 -0.28 -0.97
CA PHE A 86 5.37 -0.94 -0.70
C PHE A 86 5.35 -2.37 -1.26
N LEU A 87 5.76 -2.56 -2.52
CA LEU A 87 5.77 -3.88 -3.17
C LEU A 87 6.70 -4.86 -2.45
N GLU A 88 7.88 -4.40 -2.06
CA GLU A 88 8.85 -5.19 -1.30
C GLU A 88 8.28 -5.66 0.05
N ILE A 89 7.73 -4.75 0.85
CA ILE A 89 7.18 -5.10 2.16
C ILE A 89 5.89 -5.91 2.01
N TYR A 90 5.08 -5.64 0.98
CA TYR A 90 3.91 -6.44 0.66
C TYR A 90 4.28 -7.90 0.43
N GLU A 91 5.24 -8.20 -0.44
CA GLU A 91 5.71 -9.57 -0.68
C GLU A 91 6.21 -10.27 0.59
N LYS A 92 6.92 -9.54 1.46
CA LYS A 92 7.41 -10.06 2.75
C LYS A 92 6.29 -10.29 3.77
N THR A 93 5.23 -9.49 3.74
CA THR A 93 4.15 -9.49 4.75
C THR A 93 2.98 -10.37 4.34
N THR A 94 2.80 -10.58 3.04
CA THR A 94 1.87 -11.53 2.45
C THR A 94 2.68 -12.57 1.67
N PRO A 95 3.50 -13.41 2.34
CA PRO A 95 4.24 -14.44 1.64
C PRO A 95 3.23 -15.29 0.86
N ASP A 96 3.55 -15.55 -0.41
CA ASP A 96 2.77 -16.39 -1.29
C ASP A 96 2.33 -17.63 -0.51
N LYS A 97 1.03 -17.74 -0.23
CA LYS A 97 0.45 -19.05 0.02
C LYS A 97 0.50 -19.73 -1.34
N ASN A 98 1.61 -20.42 -1.64
CA ASN A 98 1.83 -21.23 -2.85
C ASN A 98 0.54 -21.48 -3.62
N PHE A 99 0.21 -20.61 -4.57
CA PHE A 99 -0.84 -20.88 -5.54
C PHE A 99 -0.17 -21.66 -6.65
N SER A 100 0.14 -22.93 -6.35
CA SER A 100 0.42 -23.90 -7.40
C SER A 100 -0.69 -23.79 -8.44
N ARG A 101 -0.26 -23.57 -9.69
CA ARG A 101 -1.08 -23.54 -10.90
C ARG A 101 -2.13 -24.63 -10.95
#